data_AF-A0A256FYJ1-F1
#
_entry.id   AF-A0A256FYJ1-F1
#
_cell.length_a   1.000
_cell.length_b   1.000
_cell.length_c   1.000
_cell.angle_alpha   90.00
_cell.angle_beta   90.00
_cell.angle_gamma   90.00
#
_symmetry.space_group_name_H-M   'P 1'
#
loop_
_entity.id
_entity.type
_entity.pdbx_description
1 polymer ?
#
loop_
_entity_poly.entity_id
_entity_poly.type
_entity_poly.pdbx_seq_one_letter_code
_entity_poly.pdbx_strand_id
1 'polypeptide(L)'
;MSVAVSLSASAIAMTALEKAQLEKLDPATRLEQRCDVEAMEQISRDERKFSVDKVLAYAFSDPKASQNTIRADGAAFRSHDHWYKLAFVCKTDDEHINITSFDYQIGDEVPRNQWDKHYLVP
;
A
#
# COMPACT_ATOMS: atom_id res chain seq x y z
N MET A 1 28.37 4.26 32.12
CA MET A 1 26.91 4.13 32.18
C MET A 1 26.38 4.37 30.78
N SER A 2 26.05 3.31 30.04
CA SER A 2 25.57 3.42 28.67
C SER A 2 24.04 3.45 28.70
N VAL A 3 23.44 4.54 28.26
CA VAL A 3 21.99 4.66 28.11
C VAL A 3 21.64 4.07 26.74
N ALA A 4 21.00 2.90 26.73
CA ALA A 4 20.36 2.38 25.54
C ALA A 4 19.04 3.12 25.35
N VAL A 5 18.94 3.93 24.31
CA VAL A 5 17.68 4.56 23.89
C VAL A 5 16.97 3.56 22.97
N SER A 6 15.94 2.91 23.50
CA SER A 6 15.02 2.09 22.71
C SER A 6 14.09 3.01 21.92
N LEU A 7 14.27 3.11 20.61
CA LEU A 7 13.28 3.74 19.73
C LEU A 7 12.12 2.76 19.53
N SER A 8 11.02 2.99 20.25
CA SER A 8 9.74 2.35 19.94
C SER A 8 9.29 2.82 18.56
N ALA A 9 9.21 1.92 17.58
CA ALA A 9 8.55 2.20 16.32
C ALA A 9 7.05 2.41 16.62
N SER A 10 6.61 3.66 16.61
CA SER A 10 5.18 3.97 16.68
C SER A 10 4.52 3.40 15.43
N ALA A 11 3.68 2.38 15.59
CA ALA A 11 2.64 2.12 14.61
C ALA A 11 1.82 3.41 14.49
N ILE A 12 1.81 4.04 13.32
CA ILE A 12 0.99 5.21 13.07
C ILE A 12 -0.44 4.69 13.08
N ALA A 13 -1.16 4.92 14.18
CA ALA A 13 -2.57 4.62 14.22
C ALA A 13 -3.29 5.61 13.30
N MET A 14 -4.16 5.12 12.42
CA MET A 14 -5.03 5.98 11.62
C MET A 14 -5.75 6.99 12.52
N THR A 15 -5.72 8.24 12.11
CA THR A 15 -6.43 9.31 12.81
C THR A 15 -7.94 9.18 12.57
N ALA A 16 -8.72 9.76 13.49
CA ALA A 16 -10.17 9.83 13.32
C ALA A 16 -10.60 10.58 12.04
N LEU A 17 -9.79 11.54 11.59
CA LEU A 17 -10.04 12.29 10.35
C LEU A 17 -9.84 11.41 9.12
N GLU A 18 -8.74 10.66 9.05
CA GLU A 18 -8.47 9.73 7.94
C GLU A 18 -9.55 8.64 7.87
N LYS A 19 -9.94 8.08 9.02
CA LYS A 19 -11.06 7.13 9.09
C LYS A 19 -12.34 7.77 8.52
N ALA A 20 -12.70 8.97 8.95
CA ALA A 20 -13.90 9.67 8.47
C ALA A 20 -13.84 10.04 6.97
N GLN A 21 -12.64 10.18 6.39
CA GLN A 21 -12.48 10.37 4.95
C GLN A 21 -12.70 9.07 4.18
N LEU A 22 -12.12 7.97 4.66
CA LEU A 22 -12.34 6.63 4.11
C LEU A 22 -13.82 6.23 4.15
N GLU A 23 -14.51 6.57 5.25
CA GLU A 23 -15.96 6.31 5.42
C GLU A 23 -16.86 7.01 4.39
N LYS A 24 -16.35 8.04 3.68
CA LYS A 24 -17.10 8.72 2.60
C LYS A 24 -16.96 8.03 1.25
N LEU A 25 -16.00 7.14 1.10
CA LEU A 25 -15.79 6.34 -0.10
C LEU A 25 -16.82 5.21 -0.15
N ASP A 26 -17.19 4.78 -1.34
CA ASP A 26 -17.92 3.52 -1.50
C ASP A 26 -17.07 2.35 -0.96
N PRO A 27 -17.69 1.25 -0.52
CA PRO A 27 -16.97 0.18 0.17
C PRO A 27 -15.81 -0.43 -0.63
N ALA A 28 -15.93 -0.54 -1.96
CA ALA A 28 -14.88 -1.13 -2.79
C ALA A 28 -13.68 -0.18 -2.88
N THR A 29 -13.91 1.10 -3.14
CA THR A 29 -12.85 2.13 -3.15
C THR A 29 -12.20 2.25 -1.76
N ARG A 30 -12.97 2.16 -0.68
CA ARG A 30 -12.44 2.19 0.70
C ARG A 30 -11.46 1.05 0.96
N LEU A 31 -11.83 -0.17 0.56
CA LEU A 31 -10.98 -1.35 0.69
C LEU A 31 -9.66 -1.17 -0.06
N GLU A 32 -9.72 -0.74 -1.32
CA GLU A 32 -8.53 -0.50 -2.13
C GLU A 32 -7.62 0.56 -1.49
N GLN A 33 -8.16 1.73 -1.14
CA GLN A 33 -7.38 2.82 -0.54
C GLN A 33 -6.74 2.41 0.80
N ARG A 34 -7.46 1.66 1.65
CA ARG A 34 -6.90 1.18 2.92
C ARG A 34 -5.75 0.20 2.70
N CYS A 35 -5.87 -0.66 1.68
CA CYS A 35 -4.84 -1.63 1.33
C CYS A 35 -3.62 -0.98 0.65
N ASP A 36 -3.82 0.06 -0.15
CA ASP A 36 -2.73 0.84 -0.74
C ASP A 36 -1.91 1.56 0.34
N VAL A 37 -2.57 2.16 1.34
CA VAL A 37 -1.90 2.77 2.50
C VAL A 37 -1.13 1.72 3.30
N GLU A 38 -1.74 0.55 3.55
CA GLU A 38 -1.05 -0.54 4.25
C GLU A 38 0.21 -0.99 3.50
N ALA A 39 0.15 -1.09 2.16
CA ALA A 39 1.29 -1.42 1.32
C ALA A 39 2.40 -0.38 1.45
N MET A 40 2.06 0.91 1.37
CA MET A 40 3.02 2.00 1.54
C MET A 40 3.73 1.90 2.90
N GLU A 41 2.94 1.69 3.95
CA GLU A 41 3.40 1.64 5.31
C GLU A 41 4.29 0.41 5.60
N GLN A 42 3.86 -0.80 5.22
CA GLN A 42 4.65 -2.02 5.46
C GLN A 42 5.95 -2.01 4.67
N ILE A 43 5.92 -1.67 3.38
CA ILE A 43 7.12 -1.62 2.55
C ILE A 43 8.11 -0.59 3.12
N SER A 44 7.66 0.60 3.50
CA SER A 44 8.54 1.63 4.07
C SER A 44 9.12 1.23 5.44
N ARG A 45 8.40 0.41 6.22
CA ARG A 45 8.85 -0.11 7.51
C ARG A 45 9.86 -1.26 7.36
N ASP A 46 9.55 -2.23 6.52
CA ASP A 46 10.29 -3.49 6.42
C ASP A 46 11.51 -3.35 5.49
N GLU A 47 11.36 -2.61 4.40
CA GLU A 47 12.36 -2.47 3.35
C GLU A 47 13.03 -1.10 3.43
N ARG A 48 14.01 -0.95 4.33
CA ARG A 48 14.64 0.34 4.67
C ARG A 48 15.25 1.14 3.50
N LYS A 49 15.39 0.54 2.31
CA LYS A 49 15.83 1.21 1.08
C LYS A 49 14.69 1.95 0.35
N PHE A 50 13.45 1.69 0.71
CA PHE A 50 12.27 2.30 0.11
C PHE A 50 11.63 3.30 1.07
N SER A 51 11.25 4.43 0.50
CA SER A 51 10.30 5.39 1.06
C SER A 51 9.15 5.48 0.08
N VAL A 52 8.04 4.81 0.37
CA VAL A 52 6.92 4.69 -0.57
C VAL A 52 5.97 5.88 -0.45
N ASP A 53 5.73 6.58 -1.55
CA ASP A 53 4.85 7.76 -1.58
C ASP A 53 3.57 7.55 -2.41
N LYS A 54 3.49 6.44 -3.17
CA LYS A 54 2.32 6.10 -3.98
C LYS A 54 2.26 4.59 -4.23
N VAL A 55 1.06 4.06 -4.25
CA VAL A 55 0.74 2.70 -4.71
C VAL A 55 -0.38 2.80 -5.75
N LEU A 56 -0.34 1.95 -6.77
CA LEU A 56 -1.38 1.77 -7.77
C LEU A 56 -1.69 0.28 -7.88
N ALA A 57 -2.84 -0.16 -7.38
CA ALA A 57 -3.25 -1.57 -7.38
C ALA A 57 -3.52 -2.14 -8.79
N TYR A 58 -3.81 -1.28 -9.76
CA TYR A 58 -4.25 -1.64 -11.12
C TYR A 58 -3.20 -1.37 -12.22
N ALA A 59 -1.93 -1.15 -11.90
CA ALA A 59 -0.92 -0.70 -12.85
C ALA A 59 -0.73 -1.64 -14.07
N PHE A 60 -0.59 -2.95 -13.84
CA PHE A 60 -0.34 -3.97 -14.85
C PHE A 60 -1.52 -4.94 -15.07
N SER A 61 -2.46 -5.00 -14.12
CA SER A 61 -3.69 -5.78 -14.22
C SER A 61 -4.70 -5.30 -13.18
N ASP A 62 -6.00 -5.42 -13.47
CA ASP A 62 -7.05 -5.05 -12.52
C ASP A 62 -6.99 -5.90 -11.23
N PRO A 63 -7.15 -5.28 -10.05
CA PRO A 63 -7.25 -6.00 -8.80
C PRO A 63 -8.56 -6.80 -8.74
N LYS A 64 -8.51 -7.94 -8.07
CA LYS A 64 -9.68 -8.79 -7.81
C LYS A 64 -10.16 -8.54 -6.38
N ALA A 65 -11.30 -7.87 -6.26
CA ALA A 65 -11.97 -7.67 -4.99
C ALA A 65 -13.04 -8.74 -4.73
N SER A 66 -13.10 -9.17 -3.48
CA SER A 66 -14.21 -9.89 -2.84
C SER A 66 -14.62 -9.10 -1.59
N GLN A 67 -15.58 -9.60 -0.80
CA GLN A 67 -16.22 -8.84 0.28
C GLN A 67 -15.22 -7.99 1.10
N ASN A 68 -14.26 -8.62 1.79
CA ASN A 68 -13.27 -7.91 2.62
C ASN A 68 -11.82 -8.17 2.15
N THR A 69 -11.62 -8.56 0.90
CA THR A 69 -10.29 -8.97 0.42
C THR A 69 -10.05 -8.47 -0.98
N ILE A 70 -8.90 -7.85 -1.18
CA ILE A 70 -8.40 -7.43 -2.48
C ILE A 70 -7.09 -8.17 -2.79
N ARG A 71 -7.00 -8.69 -4.01
CA ARG A 71 -5.78 -9.26 -4.58
C ARG A 71 -5.34 -8.42 -5.77
N ALA A 72 -4.17 -7.81 -5.65
CA ALA A 72 -3.57 -7.00 -6.71
C ALA A 72 -2.29 -7.67 -7.19
N ASP A 73 -2.38 -8.48 -8.26
CA ASP A 73 -1.23 -9.21 -8.82
C ASP A 73 -0.34 -8.34 -9.73
N GLY A 74 -0.86 -7.19 -10.16
CA GLY A 74 -0.19 -6.27 -11.08
C GLY A 74 -0.09 -4.86 -10.52
N ALA A 75 0.09 -4.72 -9.21
CA ALA A 75 0.26 -3.41 -8.59
C ALA A 75 1.65 -2.81 -8.90
N ALA A 76 1.81 -1.54 -8.59
CA ALA A 76 3.11 -0.89 -8.57
C ALA A 76 3.18 0.10 -7.39
N PHE A 77 4.38 0.32 -6.87
CA PHE A 77 4.62 1.39 -5.89
C PHE A 77 5.75 2.31 -6.36
N ARG A 78 5.70 3.57 -5.94
CA ARG A 78 6.73 4.56 -6.23
C ARG A 78 7.56 4.85 -4.99
N SER A 79 8.87 4.88 -5.17
CA SER A 79 9.84 5.29 -4.17
C SER A 79 11.00 6.03 -4.81
N HIS A 80 11.34 7.21 -4.28
CA HIS A 80 12.42 8.06 -4.79
C HIS A 80 12.28 8.36 -6.30
N ASP A 81 11.08 8.65 -6.77
CA ASP A 81 10.75 8.86 -8.19
C ASP A 81 10.98 7.64 -9.11
N HIS A 82 11.20 6.44 -8.53
CA HIS A 82 11.29 5.17 -9.26
C HIS A 82 10.05 4.30 -8.98
N TRP A 83 9.55 3.63 -10.01
CA TRP A 83 8.43 2.70 -9.90
C TRP A 83 8.92 1.26 -9.80
N TYR A 84 8.29 0.46 -8.95
CA TYR A 84 8.60 -0.95 -8.75
C TYR A 84 7.34 -1.78 -8.86
N LYS A 85 7.46 -2.99 -9.42
CA LYS A 85 6.35 -3.94 -9.47
C LYS A 85 6.01 -4.40 -8.06
N LEU A 86 4.71 -4.57 -7.82
CA LEU A 86 4.17 -5.04 -6.56
C LEU A 86 3.08 -6.07 -6.83
N ALA A 87 3.04 -7.10 -6.00
CA ALA A 87 1.86 -7.93 -5.86
C ALA A 87 1.48 -7.97 -4.38
N PHE A 88 0.18 -7.91 -4.06
CA PHE A 88 -0.28 -8.05 -2.69
C PHE A 88 -1.65 -8.72 -2.56
N VAL A 89 -1.89 -9.31 -1.40
CA VAL A 89 -3.20 -9.72 -0.90
C VAL A 89 -3.45 -9.00 0.41
N CYS A 90 -4.57 -8.29 0.48
CA CYS A 90 -4.93 -7.50 1.65
C CYS A 90 -6.35 -7.86 2.09
N LYS A 91 -6.52 -8.09 3.39
CA LYS A 91 -7.80 -8.41 4.00
C LYS A 91 -8.14 -7.44 5.11
N THR A 92 -9.38 -6.95 5.13
CA THR A 92 -9.90 -6.08 6.18
C THR A 92 -10.94 -6.77 7.07
N ASP A 93 -11.39 -6.07 8.10
CA ASP A 93 -12.69 -6.27 8.73
C ASP A 93 -13.85 -5.89 7.80
N ASP A 94 -15.08 -6.07 8.29
CA ASP A 94 -16.32 -5.79 7.54
C ASP A 94 -16.55 -4.29 7.28
N GLU A 95 -15.90 -3.40 8.04
CA GLU A 95 -15.98 -1.95 7.83
C GLU A 95 -15.02 -1.46 6.74
N HIS A 96 -14.14 -2.34 6.27
CA HIS A 96 -13.02 -2.07 5.36
C HIS A 96 -12.06 -1.02 5.93
N ILE A 97 -11.91 -1.04 7.25
CA ILE A 97 -11.06 -0.09 7.97
C ILE A 97 -9.86 -0.81 8.55
N ASN A 98 -10.03 -1.87 9.35
CA ASN A 98 -8.87 -2.50 10.00
C ASN A 98 -8.29 -3.61 9.14
N ILE A 99 -6.97 -3.59 8.94
CA ILE A 99 -6.24 -4.68 8.28
C ILE A 99 -6.18 -5.89 9.21
N THR A 100 -6.58 -7.05 8.71
CA THR A 100 -6.52 -8.34 9.41
C THR A 100 -5.42 -9.24 8.88
N SER A 101 -5.01 -9.06 7.62
CA SER A 101 -3.88 -9.76 7.00
C SER A 101 -3.41 -8.96 5.79
N PHE A 102 -2.10 -8.93 5.58
CA PHE A 102 -1.48 -8.28 4.45
C PHE A 102 -0.21 -9.06 4.09
N ASP A 103 -0.14 -9.51 2.83
CA ASP A 103 1.00 -10.22 2.27
C ASP A 103 1.40 -9.52 0.96
N TYR A 104 2.70 -9.31 0.75
CA TYR A 104 3.19 -8.64 -0.46
C TYR A 104 4.46 -9.26 -1.01
N GLN A 105 4.72 -8.97 -2.29
CA GLN A 105 5.95 -9.31 -2.99
C GLN A 105 6.39 -8.13 -3.85
N ILE A 106 7.65 -7.73 -3.67
CA ILE A 106 8.29 -6.69 -4.48
C ILE A 106 8.97 -7.35 -5.69
N GLY A 107 8.71 -6.82 -6.87
CA GLY A 107 9.35 -7.20 -8.12
C GLY A 107 10.37 -6.18 -8.59
N ASP A 108 10.74 -6.30 -9.87
CA ASP A 108 11.73 -5.43 -10.49
C ASP A 108 11.25 -3.97 -10.59
N GLU A 109 12.21 -3.06 -10.72
CA GLU A 109 11.96 -1.68 -11.14
C GLU A 109 11.28 -1.66 -12.52
N VAL A 110 10.29 -0.78 -12.69
CA VAL A 110 9.57 -0.56 -13.94
C VAL A 110 10.37 0.42 -14.81
N PRO A 111 10.86 0.01 -15.99
CA PRO A 111 11.57 0.90 -16.88
C PRO A 111 10.72 2.11 -17.28
N ARG A 112 11.34 3.30 -17.30
CA ARG A 112 10.64 4.58 -17.55
C ARG A 112 9.86 4.62 -18.86
N ASN A 113 10.30 3.89 -19.89
CA ASN A 113 9.60 3.79 -21.16
C ASN A 113 8.30 2.97 -21.12
N GLN A 114 7.98 2.31 -20.00
CA GLN A 114 6.73 1.58 -19.80
C GLN A 114 5.69 2.39 -18.99
N TRP A 115 6.08 3.51 -18.39
CA TRP A 115 5.28 4.22 -17.41
C TRP A 115 3.94 4.73 -17.95
N ASP A 116 3.95 5.41 -19.09
CA ASP A 116 2.75 5.99 -19.70
C ASP A 116 1.67 4.93 -19.99
N LYS A 117 2.10 3.72 -20.38
CA LYS A 117 1.19 2.59 -20.65
C LYS A 117 0.47 2.09 -19.39
N HIS A 118 1.05 2.33 -18.22
CA HIS A 118 0.62 1.82 -16.93
C HIS A 118 0.16 2.94 -15.98
N TYR A 119 -0.08 4.15 -16.50
CA TYR A 119 -0.49 5.33 -15.74
C TYR A 119 0.49 5.71 -14.61
N LEU A 120 1.75 5.31 -14.74
CA LEU A 120 2.80 5.60 -13.78
C LEU A 120 3.33 7.00 -14.06
N VAL A 121 3.05 7.95 -13.18
CA VAL A 121 3.50 9.34 -13.34
C VAL A 121 4.82 9.57 -12.61
N PRO A 122 5.66 10.50 -13.09
CA PRO A 122 6.85 10.96 -12.39
C PRO A 122 6.54 11.39 -10.96
#